data_AF-A0A2E7K2L0-F1
#
_entry.id   AF-A0A2E7K2L0-F1
#
_cell.length_a   1.000
_cell.length_b   1.000
_cell.length_c   1.000
_cell.angle_alpha   90.00
_cell.angle_beta   90.00
_cell.angle_gamma   90.00
#
_symmetry.space_group_name_H-M   'P 1'
#
loop_
_entity.id
_entity.type
_entity.pdbx_description
1 polymer ?
#
loop_
_entity_poly.entity_id
_entity_poly.type
_entity_poly.pdbx_seq_one_letter_code
_entity_poly.pdbx_strand_id
1 'polypeptide(L)'
;MDSKEIEERLKSEVYWCQITYQLIDECIFPVDKKHCLEPAQTVFNRLYTILVDYLCMRIGRLFDRAQTAGNENFSFEWMKKHINAVQTEFCAKEDSAVDSIKSYRNKYLAHSDLKTVDSQLANHKKFLVDAGIALQILHRNLAIVRYHNGNESDYARKIEVLPHRDFINLVCCGAFMNERLNDKNNLGLTHEYVKWLNSESCKN
;
A
#
# COMPACT_ATOMS: atom_id res chain seq x y z
N MET A 1 -21.71 -9.05 -14.17
CA MET A 1 -20.36 -8.57 -14.48
C MET A 1 -19.79 -9.49 -15.53
N ASP A 2 -19.50 -8.98 -16.73
CA ASP A 2 -18.88 -9.79 -17.79
C ASP A 2 -17.37 -9.92 -17.57
N SER A 3 -16.71 -10.77 -18.37
CA SER A 3 -15.28 -11.05 -18.23
C SER A 3 -14.39 -9.81 -18.43
N LYS A 4 -14.83 -8.81 -19.20
CA LYS A 4 -14.10 -7.56 -19.42
C LYS A 4 -14.24 -6.62 -18.22
N GLU A 5 -15.43 -6.54 -17.64
CA GLU A 5 -15.67 -5.76 -16.42
C GLU A 5 -14.88 -6.34 -15.22
N ILE A 6 -14.73 -7.67 -15.17
CA ILE A 6 -13.84 -8.34 -14.19
C ILE A 6 -12.37 -7.95 -14.41
N GLU A 7 -11.90 -7.96 -15.67
CA GLU A 7 -10.54 -7.56 -16.01
C GLU A 7 -10.24 -6.12 -15.57
N GLU A 8 -11.08 -5.15 -15.95
CA GLU A 8 -10.85 -3.74 -15.61
C GLU A 8 -10.92 -3.49 -14.11
N ARG A 9 -11.80 -4.20 -13.39
CA ARG A 9 -11.85 -4.13 -11.93
C ARG A 9 -10.59 -4.71 -11.28
N LEU A 10 -10.18 -5.92 -11.69
CA LEU A 10 -8.96 -6.55 -11.16
C LEU A 10 -7.72 -5.71 -11.46
N LYS A 11 -7.63 -5.17 -12.68
CA LYS A 11 -6.62 -4.23 -13.10
C LYS A 11 -6.56 -3.05 -12.12
N SER A 12 -7.65 -2.33 -11.93
CA SER A 12 -7.72 -1.20 -10.99
C SER A 12 -7.20 -1.57 -9.58
N GLU A 13 -7.64 -2.71 -9.03
CA GLU A 13 -7.19 -3.19 -7.71
C GLU A 13 -5.67 -3.47 -7.68
N VAL A 14 -5.13 -4.13 -8.71
CA VAL A 14 -3.69 -4.40 -8.86
C VAL A 14 -2.89 -3.10 -8.94
N TYR A 15 -3.33 -2.15 -9.78
CA TYR A 15 -2.69 -0.85 -9.95
C TYR A 15 -2.63 -0.09 -8.62
N TRP A 16 -3.72 -0.06 -7.85
CA TRP A 16 -3.75 0.59 -6.55
C TRP A 16 -2.82 -0.06 -5.53
N CYS A 17 -2.76 -1.39 -5.49
CA CYS A 17 -1.85 -2.11 -4.60
C CYS A 17 -0.38 -1.86 -4.98
N GLN A 18 -0.08 -1.85 -6.29
CA GLN A 18 1.26 -1.58 -6.81
C GLN A 18 1.74 -0.15 -6.47
N ILE A 19 0.90 0.86 -6.69
CA ILE A 19 1.22 2.26 -6.32
C ILE A 19 1.47 2.37 -4.82
N THR A 20 0.61 1.76 -4.00
CA THR A 20 0.77 1.81 -2.54
C THR A 20 2.07 1.13 -2.10
N TYR A 21 2.39 -0.04 -2.67
CA TYR A 21 3.63 -0.76 -2.39
C TYR A 21 4.87 0.06 -2.78
N GLN A 22 4.87 0.65 -3.98
CA GLN A 22 5.98 1.48 -4.46
C GLN A 22 6.13 2.75 -3.63
N LEU A 23 5.02 3.39 -3.24
CA LEU A 23 5.06 4.50 -2.30
C LEU A 23 5.75 4.05 -1.02
N ILE A 24 5.39 2.91 -0.42
CA ILE A 24 6.04 2.43 0.81
C ILE A 24 7.54 2.16 0.61
N ASP A 25 7.93 1.58 -0.53
CA ASP A 25 9.33 1.26 -0.86
C ASP A 25 10.16 2.54 -1.06
N GLU A 26 9.62 3.52 -1.79
CA GLU A 26 10.22 4.85 -2.00
C GLU A 26 10.12 5.75 -0.75
N CYS A 27 9.16 5.48 0.16
CA CYS A 27 9.06 6.12 1.47
C CYS A 27 10.25 5.77 2.37
N ILE A 28 10.98 4.70 2.07
CA ILE A 28 12.18 4.32 2.81
C ILE A 28 13.27 5.33 2.44
N PHE A 29 13.25 6.42 3.19
CA PHE A 29 14.08 7.62 3.13
C PHE A 29 15.36 7.48 2.31
N PRO A 30 15.62 8.39 1.36
CA PRO A 30 16.92 8.42 0.71
C PRO A 30 17.96 8.60 1.84
N VAL A 31 18.90 7.64 1.88
CA VAL A 31 19.78 7.39 3.03
C VAL A 31 20.60 8.64 3.41
N ASP A 32 20.83 9.51 2.43
CA ASP A 32 21.52 10.79 2.50
C ASP A 32 20.76 11.87 3.31
N LYS A 33 19.42 11.82 3.40
CA LYS A 33 18.60 12.82 4.13
C LYS A 33 18.04 12.32 5.46
N LYS A 34 18.42 11.12 5.90
CA LYS A 34 17.91 10.47 7.11
C LYS A 34 18.08 11.31 8.39
N HIS A 35 19.18 12.06 8.50
CA HIS A 35 19.48 12.91 9.67
C HIS A 35 18.55 14.13 9.77
N CYS A 36 18.09 14.70 8.65
CA CYS A 36 17.12 15.80 8.65
C CYS A 36 15.71 15.37 9.07
N LEU A 37 15.46 14.06 9.17
CA LEU A 37 14.14 13.48 9.40
C LEU A 37 14.04 12.76 10.74
N GLU A 38 15.11 12.71 11.54
CA GLU A 38 15.07 12.19 12.92
C GLU A 38 13.96 12.82 13.77
N PRO A 39 13.76 14.16 13.76
CA PRO A 39 12.69 14.80 14.53
C PRO A 39 11.28 14.40 14.07
N ALA A 40 11.17 13.88 12.84
CA ALA A 40 9.93 13.51 12.18
C ALA A 40 9.65 12.00 12.19
N GLN A 41 10.60 11.22 12.71
CA GLN A 41 10.65 9.77 12.51
C GLN A 41 9.36 9.08 12.96
N THR A 42 8.78 9.51 14.09
CA THR A 42 7.50 9.00 14.60
C THR A 42 6.34 9.20 13.62
N VAL A 43 6.26 10.36 12.95
CA VAL A 43 5.19 10.63 11.97
C VAL A 43 5.33 9.70 10.77
N PHE A 44 6.54 9.48 10.27
CA PHE A 44 6.77 8.55 9.16
C PHE A 44 6.59 7.10 9.53
N ASN A 45 7.00 6.70 10.72
CA ASN A 45 6.76 5.36 11.24
C ASN A 45 5.26 5.05 11.30
N ARG A 46 4.45 6.04 11.71
CA ARG A 46 2.98 5.95 11.68
C ARG A 46 2.43 5.90 10.26
N LEU A 47 2.90 6.77 9.37
CA LEU A 47 2.49 6.76 7.96
C LEU A 47 2.81 5.43 7.29
N TYR A 48 4.03 4.92 7.49
CA TYR A 48 4.46 3.60 7.02
C TYR A 48 3.53 2.50 7.53
N THR A 49 3.23 2.50 8.83
CA THR A 49 2.31 1.52 9.45
C THR A 49 0.93 1.58 8.80
N ILE A 50 0.35 2.78 8.67
CA ILE A 50 -0.98 2.99 8.05
C ILE A 50 -0.99 2.50 6.60
N LEU A 51 0.06 2.79 5.83
CA LEU A 51 0.15 2.37 4.43
C LEU A 51 0.28 0.85 4.30
N VAL A 52 1.08 0.20 5.15
CA VAL A 52 1.19 -1.27 5.20
C VAL A 52 -0.14 -1.90 5.60
N ASP A 53 -0.81 -1.39 6.63
CA ASP A 53 -2.12 -1.87 7.07
C ASP A 53 -3.14 -1.78 5.94
N TYR A 54 -3.20 -0.63 5.29
CA TYR A 54 -4.09 -0.40 4.15
C TYR A 54 -3.82 -1.36 2.99
N LEU A 55 -2.54 -1.57 2.67
CA LEU A 55 -2.14 -2.53 1.64
C LEU A 55 -2.56 -3.96 2.00
N CYS A 56 -2.31 -4.39 3.23
CA CYS A 56 -2.71 -5.70 3.74
C CYS A 56 -4.24 -5.89 3.73
N MET A 57 -5.02 -4.85 4.08
CA MET A 57 -6.49 -4.90 3.98
C MET A 57 -6.94 -5.10 2.54
N ARG A 58 -6.40 -4.30 1.61
CA ARG A 58 -6.79 -4.33 0.18
C ARG A 58 -6.46 -5.68 -0.44
N ILE A 59 -5.21 -6.12 -0.30
CA ILE A 59 -4.74 -7.41 -0.80
C ILE A 59 -5.54 -8.54 -0.15
N GLY A 60 -5.61 -8.58 1.18
CA GLY A 60 -6.27 -9.67 1.91
C GLY A 60 -7.73 -9.88 1.53
N ARG A 61 -8.46 -8.82 1.16
CA ARG A 61 -9.84 -8.91 0.64
C ARG A 61 -9.93 -9.66 -0.69
N LEU A 62 -8.95 -9.52 -1.57
CA LEU A 62 -8.94 -10.22 -2.88
C LEU A 62 -8.72 -11.73 -2.73
N PHE A 63 -8.08 -12.15 -1.63
CA PHE A 63 -7.82 -13.56 -1.27
C PHE A 63 -8.85 -14.13 -0.30
N ASP A 64 -9.90 -13.38 0.03
CA ASP A 64 -10.90 -13.83 0.97
C ASP A 64 -12.32 -13.67 0.44
N ARG A 65 -13.06 -14.78 0.50
CA ARG A 65 -14.44 -14.89 0.05
C ARG A 65 -15.41 -14.39 1.11
N ALA A 66 -15.07 -13.31 1.79
CA ALA A 66 -15.94 -12.75 2.81
C ALA A 66 -17.26 -12.28 2.16
N GLN A 67 -18.38 -12.57 2.83
CA GLN A 67 -19.70 -12.10 2.44
C GLN A 67 -20.11 -10.96 3.36
N THR A 68 -20.63 -9.88 2.79
CA THR A 68 -21.17 -8.75 3.56
C THR A 68 -22.62 -8.53 3.12
N ALA A 69 -23.56 -8.66 4.06
CA ALA A 69 -25.00 -8.46 3.82
C ALA A 69 -25.55 -9.26 2.61
N GLY A 70 -25.11 -10.52 2.44
CA GLY A 70 -25.54 -11.39 1.34
C GLY A 70 -24.80 -11.18 0.02
N ASN A 71 -23.96 -10.15 -0.11
CA ASN A 71 -23.12 -9.92 -1.28
C ASN A 71 -21.72 -10.50 -1.06
N GLU A 72 -21.24 -11.25 -2.05
CA GLU A 72 -19.90 -11.84 -2.05
C GLU A 72 -18.85 -10.81 -2.49
N ASN A 73 -17.74 -10.73 -1.76
CA ASN A 73 -16.66 -9.82 -2.10
C ASN A 73 -15.99 -10.22 -3.42
N PHE A 74 -15.60 -9.20 -4.18
CA PHE A 74 -14.72 -9.36 -5.33
C PHE A 74 -13.38 -9.95 -4.86
N SER A 75 -13.18 -11.23 -5.17
CA SER A 75 -12.10 -12.10 -4.69
C SER A 75 -11.77 -13.14 -5.75
N PHE A 76 -10.62 -13.83 -5.65
CA PHE A 76 -10.27 -14.87 -6.63
C PHE A 76 -11.28 -16.02 -6.66
N GLU A 77 -11.82 -16.41 -5.51
CA GLU A 77 -12.91 -17.39 -5.44
C GLU A 77 -14.17 -16.92 -6.17
N TRP A 78 -14.55 -15.64 -6.00
CA TRP A 78 -15.68 -15.06 -6.73
C TRP A 78 -15.39 -14.98 -8.24
N MET A 79 -14.17 -14.56 -8.62
CA MET A 79 -13.77 -14.44 -10.02
C MET A 79 -13.73 -15.81 -10.71
N LYS A 80 -13.24 -16.87 -10.04
CA LYS A 80 -13.17 -18.23 -10.59
C LYS A 80 -14.52 -18.78 -11.04
N LYS A 81 -15.61 -18.39 -10.37
CA LYS A 81 -16.99 -18.74 -10.76
C LYS A 81 -17.43 -18.15 -12.09
N HIS A 82 -16.80 -17.06 -12.53
CA HIS A 82 -17.15 -16.31 -13.74
C HIS A 82 -16.08 -16.47 -14.83
N ILE A 83 -14.82 -16.65 -14.42
CA ILE A 83 -13.65 -16.87 -15.27
C ILE A 83 -12.90 -18.07 -14.70
N ASN A 84 -13.16 -19.26 -15.25
CA ASN A 84 -12.59 -20.52 -14.76
C ASN A 84 -11.05 -20.62 -14.95
N ALA A 85 -10.43 -19.62 -15.58
CA ALA A 85 -8.98 -19.53 -15.76
C ALA A 85 -8.24 -19.01 -14.51
N VAL A 86 -8.92 -18.33 -13.58
CA VAL A 86 -8.29 -17.71 -12.39
C VAL A 86 -7.64 -18.77 -11.50
N GLN A 87 -6.38 -18.53 -11.13
CA GLN A 87 -5.60 -19.39 -10.26
C GLN A 87 -5.93 -19.12 -8.79
N THR A 88 -6.35 -20.17 -8.08
CA THR A 88 -6.65 -20.14 -6.63
C THR A 88 -5.74 -21.03 -5.79
N GLU A 89 -4.88 -21.82 -6.44
CA GLU A 89 -3.90 -22.70 -5.78
C GLU A 89 -2.51 -22.10 -5.97
N PHE A 90 -1.76 -21.94 -4.88
CA PHE A 90 -0.45 -21.30 -4.88
C PHE A 90 0.62 -22.24 -4.31
N CYS A 91 1.89 -21.84 -4.40
CA CYS A 91 2.94 -22.61 -3.73
C CYS A 91 2.95 -22.33 -2.22
N ALA A 92 3.58 -23.20 -1.43
CA ALA A 92 3.62 -23.07 0.04
C ALA A 92 4.10 -21.71 0.55
N LYS A 93 5.03 -21.05 -0.17
CA LYS A 93 5.51 -19.70 0.17
C LYS A 93 4.43 -18.64 -0.05
N GLU A 94 3.70 -18.74 -1.15
CA GLU A 94 2.62 -17.83 -1.51
C GLU A 94 1.44 -18.01 -0.56
N ASP A 95 1.04 -19.24 -0.27
CA ASP A 95 0.00 -19.55 0.71
C ASP A 95 0.35 -18.99 2.08
N SER A 96 1.58 -19.22 2.55
CA SER A 96 2.05 -18.68 3.83
C SER A 96 1.99 -17.15 3.90
N ALA A 97 2.35 -16.46 2.82
CA ALA A 97 2.26 -15.00 2.73
C ALA A 97 0.80 -14.51 2.76
N VAL A 98 -0.07 -15.14 1.98
CA VAL A 98 -1.51 -14.83 1.93
C VAL A 98 -2.18 -15.07 3.29
N ASP A 99 -1.89 -16.20 3.93
CA ASP A 99 -2.42 -16.54 5.25
C ASP A 99 -1.93 -15.58 6.34
N SER A 100 -0.66 -15.17 6.27
CA SER A 100 -0.09 -14.15 7.14
C SER A 100 -0.86 -12.83 7.03
N ILE A 101 -1.12 -12.35 5.81
CA ILE A 101 -1.89 -11.11 5.56
C ILE A 101 -3.33 -11.25 6.05
N LYS A 102 -4.00 -12.37 5.74
CA LYS A 102 -5.39 -12.62 6.17
C LYS A 102 -5.50 -12.69 7.68
N SER A 103 -4.59 -13.39 8.34
CA SER A 103 -4.53 -13.50 9.80
C SER A 103 -4.29 -12.14 10.45
N TYR A 104 -3.37 -11.35 9.88
CA TYR A 104 -3.10 -9.98 10.33
C TYR A 104 -4.34 -9.10 10.21
N ARG A 105 -4.96 -9.06 9.02
CA ARG A 105 -6.19 -8.31 8.76
C ARG A 105 -7.30 -8.69 9.74
N ASN A 106 -7.56 -9.98 9.91
CA ASN A 106 -8.66 -10.47 10.77
C ASN A 106 -8.41 -10.15 12.24
N LYS A 107 -7.16 -10.25 12.70
CA LYS A 107 -6.83 -10.05 14.11
C LYS A 107 -6.70 -8.57 14.51
N TYR A 108 -6.23 -7.72 13.60
CA TYR A 108 -5.85 -6.35 13.94
C TYR A 108 -6.62 -5.27 13.15
N LEU A 109 -6.99 -5.54 11.90
CA LEU A 109 -7.56 -4.50 11.02
C LEU A 109 -9.09 -4.57 10.90
N ALA A 110 -9.70 -5.74 11.13
CA ALA A 110 -11.14 -5.96 11.00
C ALA A 110 -11.99 -5.10 11.95
N HIS A 111 -11.43 -4.65 13.07
CA HIS A 111 -12.11 -3.79 14.05
C HIS A 111 -11.72 -2.31 13.93
N SER A 112 -10.92 -1.92 12.93
CA SER A 112 -10.32 -0.59 12.83
C SER A 112 -9.53 -0.18 14.09
N ASP A 113 -9.06 -1.18 14.86
CA ASP A 113 -8.15 -0.99 15.99
C ASP A 113 -6.76 -0.66 15.43
N LEU A 114 -6.59 0.56 14.93
CA LEU A 114 -5.31 1.11 14.51
C LEU A 114 -4.38 1.15 15.71
N LYS A 115 -3.68 0.04 15.99
CA LYS A 115 -2.63 -0.03 17.00
C LYS A 115 -1.36 0.55 16.41
N THR A 116 -1.36 1.87 16.19
CA THR A 116 -0.17 2.63 15.80
C THR A 116 0.77 2.75 17.00
N VAL A 117 1.41 1.66 17.38
CA VAL A 117 2.45 1.65 18.42
C VAL A 117 3.78 1.40 17.73
N ASP A 118 4.72 2.33 17.91
CA ASP A 118 6.05 2.32 17.26
C ASP A 118 6.83 1.01 17.50
N SER A 119 6.48 0.24 18.54
CA SER A 119 7.08 -1.06 18.87
C SER A 119 6.77 -2.19 17.87
N GLN A 120 5.85 -2.00 16.91
CA GLN A 120 5.46 -3.04 15.95
C GLN A 120 6.08 -2.89 14.55
N LEU A 121 7.01 -1.97 14.35
CA LEU A 121 7.62 -1.69 13.04
C LEU A 121 8.27 -2.91 12.38
N ALA A 122 8.93 -3.77 13.15
CA ALA A 122 9.52 -5.01 12.64
C ALA A 122 8.45 -5.95 12.05
N ASN A 123 7.27 -6.02 12.68
CA ASN A 123 6.15 -6.82 12.19
C ASN A 123 5.60 -6.24 10.87
N HIS A 124 5.49 -4.92 10.77
CA HIS A 124 5.04 -4.26 9.53
C HIS A 124 6.02 -4.45 8.36
N LYS A 125 7.34 -4.52 8.61
CA LYS A 125 8.31 -4.91 7.57
C LYS A 125 8.07 -6.32 7.04
N LYS A 126 7.78 -7.28 7.93
CA LYS A 126 7.39 -8.63 7.51
C LYS A 126 6.12 -8.60 6.65
N PHE A 127 5.10 -7.86 7.08
CA PHE A 127 3.84 -7.77 6.32
C PHE A 127 4.00 -7.07 4.97
N LEU A 128 4.92 -6.12 4.84
CA LEU A 128 5.28 -5.55 3.55
C LEU A 128 5.91 -6.60 2.61
N VAL A 129 6.81 -7.44 3.12
CA VAL A 129 7.39 -8.54 2.32
C VAL A 129 6.31 -9.53 1.88
N ASP A 130 5.43 -9.94 2.79
CA ASP A 130 4.30 -10.82 2.48
C ASP A 130 3.37 -10.17 1.43
N ALA A 131 3.10 -8.86 1.55
CA ALA A 131 2.31 -8.10 0.60
C ALA A 131 2.96 -8.05 -0.80
N GLY A 132 4.29 -7.96 -0.88
CA GLY A 132 5.03 -8.03 -2.14
C GLY A 132 4.86 -9.38 -2.85
N ILE A 133 4.88 -10.49 -2.10
CA ILE A 133 4.60 -11.83 -2.64
C ILE A 133 3.15 -11.91 -3.14
N ALA A 134 2.19 -11.47 -2.30
CA ALA A 134 0.78 -11.50 -2.68
C ALA A 134 0.48 -10.64 -3.91
N LEU A 135 1.14 -9.48 -4.06
CA LEU A 135 1.03 -8.62 -5.23
C LEU A 135 1.51 -9.29 -6.52
N GLN A 136 2.56 -10.12 -6.47
CA GLN A 136 2.98 -10.92 -7.62
C GLN A 136 1.89 -11.92 -8.07
N ILE A 137 1.19 -12.52 -7.10
CA ILE A 137 0.04 -13.39 -7.38
C ILE A 137 -1.09 -12.59 -8.06
N LEU A 138 -1.34 -11.36 -7.61
CA LEU A 138 -2.34 -10.49 -8.23
C LEU A 138 -2.00 -10.16 -9.70
N HIS A 139 -0.74 -9.80 -9.98
CA HIS A 139 -0.25 -9.57 -11.35
C HIS A 139 -0.37 -10.81 -12.22
N ARG A 140 -0.01 -11.99 -11.70
CA ARG A 140 -0.14 -13.26 -12.42
C ARG A 140 -1.60 -13.53 -12.79
N ASN A 141 -2.52 -13.38 -11.85
CA ASN A 141 -3.95 -13.57 -12.12
C ASN A 141 -4.52 -12.53 -13.09
N LEU A 142 -4.08 -11.27 -13.02
CA LEU A 142 -4.44 -10.26 -14.02
C LEU A 142 -3.99 -10.67 -15.43
N ALA A 143 -2.75 -11.13 -15.59
CA ALA A 143 -2.24 -11.60 -16.87
C ALA A 143 -3.06 -12.79 -17.42
N ILE A 144 -3.45 -13.73 -16.55
CA ILE A 144 -4.30 -14.87 -16.92
C ILE A 144 -5.68 -14.39 -17.41
N VAL A 145 -6.33 -13.48 -16.69
CA VAL A 145 -7.63 -12.92 -17.07
C VAL A 145 -7.55 -12.18 -18.41
N ARG A 146 -6.50 -11.37 -18.62
CA ARG A 146 -6.24 -10.67 -19.89
C ARG A 146 -6.09 -11.65 -21.05
N TYR A 147 -5.27 -12.70 -20.86
CA TYR A 147 -5.07 -13.73 -21.87
C TYR A 147 -6.38 -14.46 -22.20
N HIS A 148 -7.18 -14.81 -21.18
CA HIS A 148 -8.51 -15.40 -21.37
C HIS A 148 -9.44 -14.50 -22.21
N ASN A 149 -9.33 -13.18 -22.06
CA ASN A 149 -10.11 -12.21 -22.82
C ASN A 149 -9.55 -11.91 -24.23
N GLY A 150 -8.47 -12.59 -24.64
CA GLY A 150 -7.83 -12.38 -25.93
C GLY A 150 -6.95 -11.12 -26.02
N ASN A 151 -6.60 -10.53 -24.87
CA ASN A 151 -5.70 -9.38 -24.80
C ASN A 151 -4.24 -9.83 -24.64
N GLU A 152 -3.29 -9.07 -25.20
CA GLU A 152 -1.86 -9.26 -24.92
C GLU A 152 -1.53 -8.94 -23.45
N SER A 153 -0.49 -9.57 -22.91
CA SER A 153 -0.06 -9.39 -21.50
C SER A 153 0.94 -8.24 -21.37
N ASP A 154 0.55 -7.14 -20.74
CA ASP A 154 1.51 -6.07 -20.36
C ASP A 154 2.07 -6.27 -18.95
N TYR A 155 2.64 -7.46 -18.67
CA TYR A 155 3.21 -7.81 -17.37
C TYR A 155 4.28 -6.81 -16.87
N ALA A 156 4.75 -5.89 -17.72
CA ALA A 156 5.92 -5.05 -17.50
C ALA A 156 5.69 -3.53 -17.59
N ARG A 157 4.45 -3.00 -17.67
CA ARG A 157 4.27 -1.54 -17.57
C ARG A 157 4.54 -1.07 -16.15
N LYS A 158 5.80 -0.71 -15.91
CA LYS A 158 6.25 0.04 -14.74
C LYS A 158 5.36 1.27 -14.63
N ILE A 159 4.51 1.30 -13.60
CA ILE A 159 3.66 2.45 -13.33
C ILE A 159 4.59 3.62 -13.02
N GLU A 160 4.47 4.71 -13.76
CA GLU A 160 5.06 5.98 -13.35
C GLU A 160 4.38 6.40 -12.04
N VAL A 161 5.09 6.18 -10.94
CA VAL A 161 4.68 6.67 -9.63
C VAL A 161 4.74 8.20 -9.67
N LEU A 162 3.83 8.85 -8.94
CA LEU A 162 3.84 10.30 -8.72
C LEU A 162 5.28 10.80 -8.51
N PRO A 163 5.65 11.95 -9.09
CA PRO A 163 7.02 12.42 -8.99
C PRO A 163 7.41 12.53 -7.51
N HIS A 164 8.51 11.85 -7.17
CA HIS A 164 9.24 11.79 -5.88
C HIS A 164 9.24 13.12 -5.08
N ARG A 165 9.06 14.25 -5.76
CA ARG A 165 8.90 15.60 -5.21
C ARG A 165 7.68 15.77 -4.29
N ASP A 166 6.51 15.24 -4.64
CA ASP A 166 5.30 15.44 -3.82
C ASP A 166 5.37 14.64 -2.51
N PHE A 167 6.04 13.49 -2.56
CA PHE A 167 6.35 12.72 -1.38
C PHE A 167 7.41 13.43 -0.50
N ILE A 168 8.50 13.96 -1.07
CA ILE A 168 9.46 14.80 -0.32
C ILE A 168 8.75 15.98 0.36
N ASN A 169 7.82 16.64 -0.31
CA ASN A 169 7.07 17.76 0.27
C ASN A 169 6.21 17.32 1.45
N LEU A 170 5.60 16.14 1.37
CA LEU A 170 4.84 15.55 2.48
C LEU A 170 5.78 15.15 3.63
N VAL A 171 6.99 14.68 3.30
CA VAL A 171 8.03 14.30 4.25
C VAL A 171 8.57 15.51 5.03
N CYS A 172 8.98 16.55 4.32
CA CYS A 172 9.49 17.76 4.93
C CYS A 172 8.39 18.50 5.72
N CYS A 173 7.13 18.43 5.28
CA CYS A 173 5.99 19.02 6.00
C CYS A 173 5.68 18.26 7.29
N GLY A 174 5.66 16.92 7.25
CA GLY A 174 5.49 16.08 8.44
C GLY A 174 6.59 16.31 9.48
N ALA A 175 7.84 16.48 9.04
CA ALA A 175 8.97 16.83 9.90
C ALA A 175 8.79 18.18 10.58
N PHE A 176 8.50 19.20 9.78
CA PHE A 176 8.27 20.55 10.26
C PHE A 176 7.11 20.62 11.26
N MET A 177 6.00 19.94 10.97
CA MET A 177 4.83 19.92 11.85
C MET A 177 5.11 19.15 13.16
N ASN A 178 5.93 18.09 13.16
CA ASN A 178 6.25 17.34 14.38
C ASN A 178 7.17 18.10 15.33
N GLU A 179 8.15 18.83 14.82
CA GLU A 179 8.99 19.73 15.64
C GLU A 179 8.17 20.85 16.30
N ARG A 180 7.13 21.30 15.60
CA ARG A 180 6.29 22.46 15.97
C ARG A 180 4.96 22.07 16.61
N LEU A 181 4.69 20.78 16.83
CA LEU A 181 3.43 20.29 17.41
C LEU A 181 3.22 20.72 18.88
N ASN A 182 4.27 21.24 19.54
CA ASN A 182 4.18 21.87 20.85
C ASN A 182 3.79 23.36 20.81
N ASP A 183 3.77 23.99 19.62
CA ASP A 183 3.28 25.36 19.42
C ASP A 183 1.78 25.34 19.13
N LYS A 184 0.98 26.03 19.96
CA LYS A 184 -0.49 25.97 19.98
C LYS A 184 -1.21 26.51 18.73
N ASN A 185 -0.52 26.81 17.62
CA ASN A 185 -1.08 27.47 16.43
C ASN A 185 -0.89 26.64 15.14
N ASN A 186 -1.79 25.67 14.92
CA ASN A 186 -1.73 24.74 13.78
C ASN A 186 -1.91 25.39 12.40
N LEU A 187 -2.58 26.55 12.28
CA LEU A 187 -2.83 27.21 10.98
C LEU A 187 -1.63 28.04 10.46
N GLY A 188 -0.69 28.43 11.33
CA GLY A 188 0.51 29.20 10.95
C GLY A 188 1.64 28.33 10.37
N LEU A 189 1.65 27.04 10.70
CA LEU A 189 2.76 26.13 10.42
C LEU A 189 2.93 25.83 8.93
N THR A 190 1.84 25.76 8.15
CA THR A 190 1.94 25.55 6.70
C THR A 190 2.58 26.75 5.99
N HIS A 191 2.29 27.97 6.45
CA HIS A 191 2.89 29.19 5.88
C HIS A 191 4.37 29.34 6.26
N GLU A 192 4.73 28.98 7.49
CA GLU A 192 6.14 28.94 7.92
C GLU A 192 6.93 27.84 7.21
N TYR A 193 6.33 26.67 6.98
CA TYR A 193 6.93 25.59 6.21
C TYR A 193 7.25 26.02 4.78
N VAL A 194 6.31 26.70 4.11
CA VAL A 194 6.54 27.24 2.75
C VAL A 194 7.66 28.30 2.76
N LYS A 195 7.79 29.12 3.81
CA LYS A 195 8.93 30.04 3.94
C LYS A 195 10.25 29.30 4.17
N TRP A 196 10.24 28.26 5.00
CA TRP A 196 11.41 27.43 5.29
C TRP A 196 11.90 26.68 4.05
N LEU A 197 11.01 26.05 3.28
CA LEU A 197 11.35 25.40 2.01
C LEU A 197 11.99 26.36 1.00
N ASN A 198 11.61 27.63 1.01
CA ASN A 198 12.13 28.66 0.11
C ASN A 198 13.40 29.35 0.64
N SER A 199 13.83 29.03 1.86
CA SER A 199 15.07 29.53 2.45
C SER A 199 16.29 28.83 1.84
N GLU A 200 17.44 29.53 1.77
CA GLU A 200 18.65 29.00 1.14
C GLU A 200 19.18 27.71 1.78
N SER A 201 18.79 27.43 3.02
CA SER A 201 19.14 26.21 3.78
C SER A 201 18.64 24.89 3.18
N CYS A 202 17.64 24.91 2.29
CA CYS A 202 17.09 23.69 1.66
C CYS A 202 17.56 23.47 0.20
N LYS A 203 18.43 24.33 -0.33
CA LYS A 203 18.87 24.30 -1.74
C LYS A 203 20.18 23.54 -1.99
N ASN A 204 20.81 22.96 -0.96
CA ASN A 204 22.04 22.17 -1.07
C ASN A 204 21.76 20.68 -0.95
#